data_AF-A0A3R9L3I8-F1
#
_entry.id   AF-A0A3R9L3I8-F1
#
_cell.length_a   1.000
_cell.length_b   1.000
_cell.length_c   1.000
_cell.angle_alpha   90.00
_cell.angle_beta   90.00
_cell.angle_gamma   90.00
#
_symmetry.space_group_name_H-M   'P 1'
#
loop_
_entity.id
_entity.type
_entity.pdbx_description
1 polymer ?
#
loop_
_entity_poly.entity_id
_entity_poly.type
_entity_poly.pdbx_seq_one_letter_code
_entity_poly.pdbx_strand_id
1 'polypeptide(L)'
;MKKMVRGFTGNVVISLIDDIELKRILNVKIRFELYHFGSSLENKFFNDIDLLLIYNNSEKNNQRELLMLKRNITDYLYNHYHKNIDITVLSENEEKEKNFLEQIHYSRIY
;
A
#
# COMPACT_ATOMS: atom_id res chain seq x y z
N MET A 1 38.34 14.52 0.27
CA MET A 1 36.91 14.12 0.30
C MET A 1 36.73 12.92 -0.63
N LYS A 2 36.53 11.72 -0.08
CA LYS A 2 36.24 10.52 -0.89
C LYS A 2 34.74 10.53 -1.21
N LYS A 3 34.38 10.73 -2.49
CA LYS A 3 33.03 10.42 -2.98
C LYS A 3 32.82 8.92 -2.84
N MET A 4 32.01 8.50 -1.87
CA MET A 4 31.43 7.16 -1.87
C MET A 4 30.44 7.11 -3.03
N VAL A 5 30.82 6.42 -4.09
CA VAL A 5 29.86 5.90 -5.07
C VAL A 5 29.05 4.85 -4.33
N ARG A 6 27.83 5.17 -3.91
CA ARG A 6 26.89 4.18 -3.40
C ARG A 6 26.50 3.28 -4.57
N GLY A 7 27.16 2.13 -4.66
CA GLY A 7 26.69 1.03 -5.48
C GLY A 7 25.37 0.52 -4.89
N PHE A 8 24.25 1.01 -5.43
CA PHE A 8 22.96 0.33 -5.31
C PHE A 8 22.80 -0.56 -6.55
N THR A 9 23.37 -1.76 -6.48
CA THR A 9 23.08 -2.83 -7.43
C THR A 9 21.95 -3.68 -6.89
N GLY A 10 20.76 -3.52 -7.47
CA GLY A 10 19.57 -4.31 -7.19
C GLY A 10 18.33 -3.76 -7.89
N ASN A 11 18.23 -3.99 -9.20
CA ASN A 11 17.09 -3.60 -10.03
C ASN A 11 15.86 -4.47 -9.70
N VAL A 12 15.05 -4.08 -8.72
CA VAL A 12 13.89 -4.89 -8.27
C VAL A 12 12.62 -4.04 -8.32
N VAL A 13 11.60 -4.54 -9.03
CA VAL A 13 10.22 -4.04 -8.93
C VAL A 13 9.74 -4.32 -7.51
N ILE A 14 9.09 -3.36 -6.84
CA ILE A 14 8.63 -3.56 -5.47
C ILE A 14 7.66 -4.75 -5.44
N SER A 15 7.93 -5.74 -4.57
CA SER A 15 6.97 -6.79 -4.22
C SER A 15 6.51 -6.58 -2.79
N LEU A 16 5.28 -6.08 -2.62
CA LEU A 16 4.64 -5.92 -1.31
C LEU A 16 3.93 -7.21 -0.84
N ILE A 17 3.68 -8.15 -1.75
CA ILE A 17 2.93 -9.39 -1.47
C ILE A 17 3.70 -10.27 -0.47
N ASP A 18 5.02 -10.33 -0.64
CA ASP A 18 5.92 -11.19 0.13
C ASP A 18 6.52 -10.48 1.35
N ASP A 19 6.14 -9.23 1.62
CA ASP A 19 6.70 -8.45 2.73
C ASP A 19 6.12 -8.90 4.08
N ILE A 20 6.89 -9.72 4.80
CA ILE A 20 6.51 -10.30 6.10
C ILE A 20 6.24 -9.22 7.15
N GLU A 21 7.01 -8.13 7.19
CA GLU A 21 6.81 -7.08 8.20
C GLU A 21 5.57 -6.24 7.88
N LEU A 22 5.31 -5.97 6.60
CA LEU A 22 4.04 -5.39 6.18
C LEU A 22 2.87 -6.28 6.62
N LYS A 23 2.92 -7.59 6.38
CA LYS A 23 1.86 -8.52 6.81
C LYS A 23 1.60 -8.48 8.32
N ARG A 24 2.65 -8.30 9.14
CA ARG A 24 2.49 -8.12 10.59
C ARG A 24 1.75 -6.83 10.93
N ILE A 25 2.05 -5.73 10.23
CA ILE A 25 1.34 -4.45 10.40
C ILE A 25 -0.13 -4.58 9.98
N LEU A 26 -0.41 -5.34 8.92
CA LEU A 26 -1.76 -5.57 8.39
C LEU A 26 -2.62 -6.50 9.26
N ASN A 27 -2.00 -7.28 10.16
CA ASN A 27 -2.70 -8.19 11.07
C ASN A 27 -3.35 -7.44 12.24
N VAL A 28 -4.37 -6.63 11.93
CA VAL A 28 -5.18 -5.86 12.89
C VAL A 28 -6.59 -6.42 12.99
N LYS A 29 -7.39 -5.91 13.93
CA LYS A 29 -8.77 -6.39 14.19
C LYS A 29 -9.77 -6.03 13.08
N ILE A 30 -9.49 -4.98 12.30
CA ILE A 30 -10.38 -4.52 11.23
C ILE A 30 -10.36 -5.53 10.09
N ARG A 31 -11.53 -5.77 9.49
CA ARG A 31 -11.65 -6.52 8.24
C ARG A 31 -11.49 -5.61 7.02
N PHE A 32 -10.46 -5.86 6.23
CA PHE A 32 -10.17 -5.09 5.02
C PHE A 32 -9.37 -5.94 4.02
N GLU A 33 -9.27 -5.42 2.81
CA GLU A 33 -8.39 -5.88 1.75
C GLU A 33 -7.43 -4.77 1.37
N LEU A 34 -6.21 -5.11 0.98
CA LEU A 34 -5.21 -4.15 0.52
C LEU A 34 -4.66 -4.55 -0.84
N TYR A 35 -4.60 -3.57 -1.74
CA TYR A 35 -4.16 -3.73 -3.11
C TYR A 35 -3.05 -2.73 -3.43
N HIS A 36 -2.07 -3.17 -4.21
CA HIS A 36 -1.07 -2.32 -4.84
C HIS A 36 -1.49 -2.04 -6.27
N PHE A 37 -1.51 -0.78 -6.68
CA PHE A 37 -1.81 -0.38 -8.05
C PHE A 37 -0.89 0.76 -8.51
N GLY A 38 -1.20 1.34 -9.66
CA GLY A 38 -0.51 2.53 -10.14
C GLY A 38 0.90 2.23 -10.68
N SER A 39 1.69 3.29 -10.85
CA SER A 39 2.95 3.19 -11.61
C SER A 39 3.99 2.31 -10.92
N SER A 40 4.00 2.28 -9.58
CA SER A 40 4.94 1.52 -8.76
C SER A 40 4.75 0.00 -8.80
N LEU A 41 3.62 -0.48 -9.33
CA LEU A 41 3.35 -1.91 -9.49
C LEU A 41 4.22 -2.54 -10.59
N GLU A 42 4.47 -1.81 -11.68
CA GLU A 42 5.15 -2.36 -12.86
C GLU A 42 6.47 -1.63 -13.18
N ASN A 43 6.60 -0.37 -12.76
CA ASN A 43 7.74 0.44 -13.12
C ASN A 43 8.83 0.39 -12.06
N LYS A 44 10.08 0.42 -12.53
CA LYS A 44 11.26 0.55 -11.66
C LYS A 44 11.45 1.98 -11.16
N PHE A 45 10.96 2.95 -11.95
CA PHE A 45 11.02 4.37 -11.63
C PHE A 45 9.59 4.86 -11.43
N PHE A 46 9.27 5.15 -10.19
CA PHE A 46 7.98 5.70 -9.75
C PHE A 46 8.22 6.80 -8.72
N ASN A 47 7.26 7.71 -8.61
CA ASN A 47 7.35 8.85 -7.69
C ASN A 47 6.85 8.47 -6.29
N ASP A 48 5.80 7.67 -6.25
CA ASP A 48 5.01 7.27 -5.11
C ASP A 48 4.52 5.82 -5.24
N ILE A 49 4.08 5.26 -4.11
CA ILE A 49 3.47 3.94 -4.01
C ILE A 49 1.99 4.12 -3.77
N ASP A 50 1.18 3.69 -4.74
CA ASP A 50 -0.28 3.80 -4.71
C ASP A 50 -0.89 2.52 -4.12
N LEU A 51 -1.63 2.68 -3.03
CA LEU A 51 -2.33 1.60 -2.36
C LEU A 51 -3.82 1.87 -2.28
N LEU A 52 -4.59 0.81 -2.44
CA LEU A 52 -6.03 0.83 -2.26
C LEU A 52 -6.39 -0.06 -1.08
N LEU A 53 -6.99 0.54 -0.05
CA LEU A 53 -7.48 -0.15 1.14
C LEU A 53 -9.02 -0.17 1.07
N ILE A 54 -9.59 -1.36 0.99
CA ILE A 54 -11.05 -1.56 0.97
C ILE A 54 -11.46 -2.19 2.29
N TYR A 55 -12.19 -1.46 3.12
CA TYR A 55 -12.67 -1.99 4.40
C TYR A 55 -14.10 -2.52 4.30
N ASN A 56 -14.39 -3.55 5.09
CA ASN A 56 -15.73 -4.12 5.13
C ASN A 56 -16.74 -3.10 5.66
N ASN A 57 -17.93 -3.02 5.06
CA ASN A 57 -18.95 -2.03 5.47
C ASN A 57 -19.32 -2.05 6.96
N SER A 58 -19.16 -3.20 7.64
CA SER A 58 -19.38 -3.32 9.09
C SER A 58 -18.37 -2.52 9.93
N GLU A 59 -17.20 -2.20 9.36
CA GLU A 59 -16.11 -1.48 10.00
C GLU A 59 -16.24 0.05 9.87
N LYS A 60 -17.34 0.56 9.27
CA LYS A 60 -17.55 2.00 9.02
C LYS A 60 -17.40 2.91 10.26
N ASN A 61 -17.64 2.36 11.45
CA ASN A 61 -17.54 3.08 12.72
C ASN A 61 -16.13 2.99 13.35
N ASN A 62 -15.21 2.20 12.79
CA ASN A 62 -13.83 1.99 13.29
C ASN A 62 -12.84 2.95 12.61
N GLN A 63 -13.23 4.22 12.46
CA GLN A 63 -12.45 5.24 11.75
C GLN A 63 -11.08 5.48 12.39
N ARG A 64 -10.98 5.36 13.72
CA ARG A 64 -9.73 5.53 14.44
C ARG A 64 -8.74 4.42 14.08
N GLU A 65 -9.20 3.18 14.08
CA GLU A 65 -8.38 2.02 13.75
C GLU A 65 -7.96 2.05 12.27
N LEU A 66 -8.85 2.48 11.36
CA LEU A 66 -8.53 2.68 9.93
C LEU A 66 -7.45 3.75 9.74
N LEU A 67 -7.55 4.86 10.48
CA LEU A 67 -6.54 5.92 10.46
C LEU A 67 -5.19 5.44 11.01
N MET A 68 -5.20 4.66 12.09
CA MET A 68 -3.98 4.07 12.65
C MET A 68 -3.34 3.08 11.68
N LEU A 69 -4.14 2.22 11.04
CA LEU A 69 -3.67 1.30 10.00
C LEU A 69 -3.02 2.05 8.84
N LYS A 70 -3.68 3.09 8.31
CA LYS A 70 -3.14 3.94 7.24
C LYS A 70 -1.78 4.54 7.62
N ARG A 71 -1.65 5.07 8.84
CA ARG A 71 -0.39 5.64 9.35
C ARG A 71 0.71 4.59 9.45
N ASN A 72 0.41 3.44 10.04
CA ASN A 72 1.40 2.38 10.23
C ASN A 72 1.94 1.84 8.88
N ILE A 73 1.05 1.66 7.89
CA ILE A 73 1.46 1.27 6.52
C ILE A 73 2.35 2.35 5.91
N THR A 74 1.92 3.62 5.99
CA THR A 74 2.66 4.77 5.43
C THR A 74 4.05 4.88 6.03
N ASP A 75 4.16 4.87 7.36
CA ASP A 75 5.42 5.02 8.07
C ASP A 75 6.39 3.88 7.73
N TYR A 76 5.90 2.63 7.73
CA TYR A 76 6.72 1.48 7.39
C TYR A 76 7.26 1.55 5.95
N LEU A 77 6.37 1.75 4.97
CA LEU A 77 6.77 1.76 3.56
C LEU A 77 7.63 2.98 3.22
N TYR A 78 7.35 4.15 3.80
CA TYR A 78 8.20 5.32 3.63
C TYR A 78 9.61 5.08 4.19
N ASN A 79 9.72 4.48 5.37
CA ASN A 79 11.02 4.17 5.97
C ASN A 79 11.78 3.11 5.19
N HIS A 80 11.08 2.18 4.53
CA HIS A 80 11.70 1.11 3.75
C HIS A 80 12.13 1.57 2.35
N TYR A 81 11.25 2.28 1.63
CA TYR A 81 11.47 2.64 0.22
C TYR A 81 11.90 4.09 -0.01
N HIS A 82 11.77 4.96 1.00
CA HIS A 82 12.01 6.40 0.90
C HIS A 82 11.21 7.06 -0.22
N LYS A 83 9.95 6.64 -0.37
CA LYS A 83 8.99 7.10 -1.37
C LYS A 83 7.69 7.51 -0.70
N ASN A 84 7.01 8.49 -1.29
CA ASN A 84 5.68 8.89 -0.80
C ASN A 84 4.71 7.73 -0.98
N ILE A 85 3.78 7.58 -0.04
CA ILE A 85 2.77 6.53 -0.06
C ILE A 85 1.42 7.23 -0.18
N ASP A 86 0.69 6.96 -1.25
CA ASP A 86 -0.70 7.37 -1.37
C ASP A 86 -1.60 6.17 -1.06
N ILE A 87 -2.56 6.38 -0.17
CA ILE A 87 -3.49 5.33 0.25
C ILE A 87 -4.90 5.85 0.05
N THR A 88 -5.54 5.36 -1.01
CA THR A 88 -6.97 5.51 -1.25
C THR A 88 -7.70 4.54 -0.33
N VAL A 89 -8.68 5.05 0.43
CA VAL A 89 -9.48 4.24 1.36
C VAL A 89 -10.93 4.28 0.90
N LEU A 90 -11.51 3.10 0.68
CA LEU A 90 -12.91 2.93 0.29
C LEU A 90 -13.57 1.91 1.21
N SER A 91 -14.87 2.07 1.43
CA SER A 91 -15.73 0.96 1.85
C SER A 91 -16.00 0.00 0.69
N GLU A 92 -16.38 -1.24 1.00
CA GLU A 92 -16.87 -2.20 -0.02
C GLU A 92 -18.00 -1.63 -0.89
N ASN A 93 -18.89 -0.79 -0.32
CA ASN A 93 -19.95 -0.16 -1.09
C ASN A 93 -19.40 0.88 -2.07
N GLU A 94 -18.49 1.75 -1.62
CA GLU A 94 -17.89 2.77 -2.49
C GLU A 94 -17.06 2.15 -3.62
N GLU A 95 -16.39 1.03 -3.36
CA GLU A 95 -15.70 0.28 -4.41
C GLU A 95 -16.69 -0.24 -5.45
N LYS A 96 -17.76 -0.92 -5.02
CA LYS A 96 -18.80 -1.47 -5.90
C LYS A 96 -19.58 -0.42 -6.68
N GLU A 97 -19.81 0.75 -6.11
CA GLU A 97 -20.48 1.84 -6.81
C GLU A 97 -19.59 2.45 -7.88
N LYS A 98 -18.27 2.45 -7.65
CA LYS A 98 -17.29 3.04 -8.57
C LYS A 98 -16.72 2.01 -9.55
N ASN A 99 -16.90 0.71 -9.32
CA ASN A 99 -16.20 -0.38 -9.99
C ASN A 99 -14.69 -0.10 -10.11
N PHE A 100 -14.07 0.33 -9.02
CA PHE A 100 -12.71 0.87 -9.06
C PHE A 100 -11.70 -0.24 -9.41
N LEU A 101 -11.84 -1.44 -8.84
CA LEU A 101 -10.96 -2.56 -9.13
C LEU A 101 -11.08 -3.03 -10.60
N GLU A 102 -12.24 -2.90 -11.22
CA GLU A 102 -12.43 -3.28 -12.64
C GLU A 102 -11.72 -2.34 -13.62
N GLN A 103 -11.36 -1.14 -13.18
CA GLN A 103 -10.79 -0.08 -14.02
C GLN A 103 -9.27 0.03 -13.93
N ILE A 104 -8.64 -0.66 -12.98
CA ILE A 104 -7.21 -0.54 -12.71
C ILE A 104 -6.51 -1.89 -12.83
N HIS A 105 -5.25 -1.87 -13.21
CA HIS A 105 -4.37 -3.01 -13.00
C HIS A 105 -3.85 -2.97 -11.56
N TYR A 106 -3.99 -4.08 -10.84
CA TYR A 106 -3.63 -4.19 -9.43
C TYR A 106 -3.05 -5.55 -9.07
N SER A 107 -2.38 -5.58 -7.94
CA SER A 107 -2.00 -6.81 -7.24
C SER A 107 -2.59 -6.81 -5.83
N ARG A 108 -3.19 -7.94 -5.44
CA ARG A 108 -3.72 -8.11 -4.08
C ARG A 108 -2.59 -8.40 -3.10
N ILE A 109 -2.49 -7.58 -2.06
CA ILE A 109 -1.54 -7.77 -0.97
C ILE A 109 -2.19 -8.58 0.15
N TYR A 110 -3.28 -8.11 0.75
CA TYR A 110 -3.89 -8.70 1.96
C TYR A 110 -5.40 -8.86 1.76
#